data_AF-A0A8B9MVG3-F1
#
_entry.id   AF-A0A8B9MVG3-F1
#
_cell.length_a   1.000
_cell.length_b   1.000
_cell.length_c   1.000
_cell.angle_alpha   90.00
_cell.angle_beta   90.00
_cell.angle_gamma   90.00
#
_symmetry.space_group_name_H-M   'P 1'
#
loop_
_entity.id
_entity.type
_entity.pdbx_description
1 polymer ?
#
loop_
_entity_poly.entity_id
_entity_poly.type
_entity_poly.pdbx_seq_one_letter_code
_entity_poly.pdbx_strand_id
1 'polypeptide(L)' 'MSSVSAYYNGKTVLITGATGFMGKVLVEKLLRSSPEVKAVYILVRPKAGQSMQERVANMLKCKVSFYNLF' A
#
# COMPACT_ATOMS: atom_id res chain seq x y z
N MET A 1 18.98 -8.95 3.85
CA MET A 1 18.06 -7.90 3.35
C MET A 1 18.43 -7.56 1.91
N SER A 2 17.45 -7.29 1.04
CA SER A 2 17.75 -6.82 -0.32
C SER A 2 18.22 -5.36 -0.29
N SER A 3 18.98 -4.93 -1.29
CA SER A 3 19.38 -3.51 -1.46
C SER A 3 18.16 -2.58 -1.51
N VAL A 4 17.05 -3.06 -2.11
CA VAL A 4 15.77 -2.35 -2.14
C VAL A 4 15.17 -2.21 -0.74
N SER A 5 15.15 -3.28 0.06
CA SER A 5 14.64 -3.21 1.44
C SER A 5 15.44 -2.21 2.26
N ALA A 6 16.78 -2.31 2.22
CA ALA A 6 17.67 -1.39 2.95
C ALA A 6 17.47 0.08 2.52
N TYR A 7 17.19 0.33 1.24
CA TYR A 7 16.89 1.68 0.75
C TYR A 7 15.66 2.31 1.40
N TYR A 8 14.65 1.50 1.79
CA TYR A 8 13.40 2.00 2.38
C TYR A 8 13.42 2.05 3.91
N ASN A 9 14.47 1.55 4.58
CA ASN A 9 14.59 1.60 6.03
C ASN A 9 14.46 3.03 6.56
N GLY A 10 13.58 3.24 7.55
CA GLY A 10 13.31 4.52 8.17
C GLY A 10 12.61 5.55 7.28
N LYS A 11 12.34 5.25 6.00
CA LYS A 11 11.73 6.21 5.07
C LYS A 11 10.24 6.30 5.26
N THR A 12 9.73 7.49 4.96
CA THR A 12 8.30 7.75 4.78
C THR A 12 8.01 7.81 3.28
N VAL A 13 7.03 7.04 2.81
CA VAL A 13 6.72 6.90 1.39
C VAL A 13 5.31 7.41 1.13
N LEU A 14 5.14 8.30 0.15
CA LEU A 14 3.83 8.70 -0.39
C LEU A 14 3.57 7.93 -1.68
N ILE A 15 2.43 7.24 -1.75
CA ILE A 15 2.00 6.48 -2.93
C ILE A 15 0.74 7.09 -3.53
N THR A 16 0.84 7.51 -4.78
CA THR A 16 -0.30 7.89 -5.61
C THR A 16 -0.85 6.68 -6.35
N GLY A 17 -2.16 6.61 -6.56
CA GLY A 17 -2.76 5.49 -7.30
C GLY A 17 -2.81 4.17 -6.52
N ALA A 18 -2.62 4.20 -5.20
CA ALA A 18 -2.58 3.03 -4.32
C ALA A 18 -3.81 2.11 -4.44
N THR A 19 -4.99 2.67 -4.71
CA THR A 19 -6.24 1.90 -4.89
C THR A 19 -6.35 1.14 -6.23
N GLY A 20 -5.48 1.41 -7.20
CA GLY A 20 -5.40 0.67 -8.46
C GLY A 20 -4.64 -0.65 -8.30
N PHE A 21 -4.75 -1.56 -9.28
CA PHE A 21 -4.18 -2.92 -9.17
C PHE A 21 -2.69 -2.94 -8.76
N MET A 22 -1.83 -2.26 -9.51
CA MET A 22 -0.39 -2.16 -9.19
C MET A 22 -0.10 -1.41 -7.89
N GLY A 23 -0.90 -0.39 -7.57
CA GLY A 23 -0.76 0.36 -6.33
C GLY A 23 -0.97 -0.53 -5.10
N LYS A 24 -1.95 -1.43 -5.14
CA LYS A 24 -2.20 -2.41 -4.06
C LYS A 24 -1.03 -3.36 -3.89
N VAL A 25 -0.51 -3.89 -5.01
CA VAL A 25 0.65 -4.79 -5.02
C VAL A 25 1.90 -4.10 -4.47
N LEU A 26 2.15 -2.84 -4.84
CA LEU A 26 3.29 -2.07 -4.33
C LEU A 26 3.19 -1.87 -2.81
N VAL A 27 2.01 -1.50 -2.31
CA VAL A 27 1.77 -1.32 -0.86
C VAL A 27 2.02 -2.64 -0.12
N GLU A 28 1.45 -3.75 -0.60
CA GLU A 28 1.69 -5.09 -0.03
C GLU A 28 3.20 -5.42 -0.02
N LYS A 29 3.87 -5.22 -1.15
CA LYS A 29 5.28 -5.59 -1.32
C LYS A 29 6.19 -4.78 -0.41
N LEU A 30 5.94 -3.47 -0.27
CA LEU A 30 6.68 -2.59 0.63
C LEU A 30 6.50 -3.03 2.07
N LEU A 31 5.25 -3.22 2.52
CA LEU A 31 4.96 -3.62 3.90
C LEU A 31 5.53 -5.01 4.24
N ARG A 32 5.49 -5.97 3.30
CA ARG A 32 6.01 -7.33 3.52
C ARG A 32 7.53 -7.42 3.42
N SER A 33 8.14 -6.74 2.44
CA SER A 33 9.57 -6.92 2.13
C SER A 33 10.47 -5.83 2.71
N SER A 34 9.90 -4.73 3.21
CA SER A 34 10.63 -3.61 3.83
C SER A 34 9.96 -3.23 5.16
N PRO A 35 10.00 -4.13 6.18
CA PRO A 35 9.28 -3.93 7.45
C PRO A 35 9.74 -2.69 8.21
N GLU A 36 10.97 -2.23 7.96
CA GLU A 36 11.56 -1.04 8.58
C GLU A 36 11.12 0.29 7.92
N VAL A 37 10.18 0.27 6.96
CA VAL A 37 9.59 1.50 6.43
C VAL A 37 8.84 2.22 7.55
N LYS A 38 9.14 3.51 7.77
CA LYS A 38 8.57 4.27 8.89
C LYS A 38 7.08 4.50 8.72
N ALA A 39 6.66 4.86 7.51
CA ALA A 39 5.27 5.15 7.20
C ALA A 39 4.99 5.05 5.69
N VAL A 40 3.78 4.60 5.34
CA VAL A 40 3.24 4.63 3.98
C VAL A 40 1.97 5.47 3.97
N TYR A 41 2.01 6.60 3.28
CA TYR A 41 0.85 7.46 3.05
C TYR A 41 0.28 7.18 1.66
N ILE A 42 -1.05 7.15 1.55
CA ILE A 42 -1.72 6.95 0.26
C ILE A 42 -2.60 8.16 -0.09
N LEU A 43 -2.48 8.65 -1.31
CA LEU A 43 -3.38 9.68 -1.83
C LEU A 43 -4.57 9.01 -2.54
N VAL A 44 -5.76 9.22 -2.01
CA VAL A 44 -7.00 8.68 -2.56
C VAL A 44 -7.90 9.83 -3.00
N ARG A 45 -8.34 9.78 -4.25
CA ARG A 45 -9.33 10.73 -4.81
C ARG A 45 -10.71 10.06 -4.84
N PRO A 46 -11.82 10.82 -4.76
CA PRO A 46 -13.13 10.26 -5.09
C PRO A 46 -13.17 9.77 -6.55
N LYS A 47 -14.09 8.86 -6.86
CA LYS A 47 -14.43 8.42 -8.22
C LYS A 47 -15.95 8.52 -8.38
N ALA A 48 -16.47 8.76 -9.59
CA ALA A 48 -17.91 8.77 -9.83
C ALA A 48 -18.56 7.49 -9.26
N GLY A 49 -19.56 7.66 -8.39
CA GLY A 49 -20.25 6.56 -7.71
C GLY A 49 -19.46 5.82 -6.63
N GLN A 50 -18.28 6.31 -6.22
CA GLN A 50 -17.48 5.73 -5.13
C GLN A 50 -16.76 6.80 -4.30
N SER A 51 -17.07 6.82 -3.00
CA SER A 51 -16.40 7.63 -1.99
C SER A 51 -14.93 7.22 -1.79
N MET A 52 -14.15 8.11 -1.17
CA MET A 52 -12.76 7.81 -0.81
C MET A 52 -12.67 6.60 0.13
N GLN A 53 -13.59 6.53 1.09
CA GLN A 53 -13.70 5.51 2.12
C GLN A 53 -14.02 4.14 1.50
N GLU A 54 -14.97 4.07 0.57
CA GLU A 54 -15.28 2.84 -0.18
C GLU A 54 -14.08 2.37 -1.01
N ARG A 55 -13.34 3.29 -1.63
CA ARG A 55 -12.13 2.94 -2.38
C ARG A 55 -11.05 2.35 -1.48
N VAL A 56 -10.87 2.88 -0.27
CA VAL A 56 -9.94 2.34 0.74
C VAL A 56 -10.44 0.98 1.25
N ALA A 57 -11.72 0.85 1.60
CA ALA A 57 -12.29 -0.41 2.05
C ALA A 57 -12.16 -1.52 0.98
N ASN A 58 -12.40 -1.19 -0.30
CA ASN A 58 -12.23 -2.12 -1.41
C ASN A 58 -10.76 -2.45 -1.70
N MET A 59 -9.83 -1.57 -1.34
CA MET A 59 -8.40 -1.86 -1.38
C MET A 59 -8.03 -2.88 -0.31
N LEU A 60 -8.52 -2.71 0.93
CA LEU A 60 -8.24 -3.60 2.07
C LEU A 60 -8.92 -4.98 1.94
N LYS A 61 -10.09 -5.06 1.30
CA LYS A 61 -10.78 -6.33 1.01
C LYS A 61 -10.14 -7.15 -0.10
N CYS A 62 -9.22 -6.57 -0.86
CA CYS A 62 -8.68 -7.21 -2.06
C CYS A 62 -7.76 -8.37 -1.66
N LYS A 63 -8.00 -9.57 -2.22
CA LYS A 63 -7.19 -10.80 -2.06
C LYS A 63 -5.79 -10.72 -2.70
N VAL A 64 -5.14 -9.56 -2.67
CA VAL A 64 -3.69 -9.47 -2.88
C VAL A 64 -3.06 -9.89 -1.55
N SER A 65 -3.04 -11.21 -1.33
CA SER A 65 -2.59 -11.95 -0.13
C SER A 65 -2.14 -11.13 1.09
N PHE A 66 -3.09 -10.67 1.91
CA PHE A 66 -2.87 -10.28 3.32
C PHE A 66 -3.17 -11.45 4.28
N TYR A 67 -3.13 -12.71 3.82
CA TYR A 67 -3.49 -13.87 4.65
C TYR A 67 -2.49 -14.19 5.77
N ASN A 68 -1.34 -13.50 5.85
CA ASN A 68 -0.31 -13.70 6.87
C ASN A 68 0.16 -12.39 7.53
N LEU A 69 -0.65 -11.33 7.55
CA LEU A 69 -0.27 -10.05 8.21
C LEU A 69 -0.97 -9.78 9.55
N PHE A 70 -1.77 -10.72 10.05
CA PHE A 70 -2.27 -10.80 11.43
C PHE A 70 -2.28 -12.26 11.88
#